data_AF-A0A4Y3IRV9-F1
#
_entry.id   AF-A0A4Y3IRV9-F1
#
_cell.length_a   1.000
_cell.length_b   1.000
_cell.length_c   1.000
_cell.angle_alpha   90.00
_cell.angle_beta   90.00
_cell.angle_gamma   90.00
#
_symmetry.space_group_name_H-M   'P 1'
#
loop_
_entity.id
_entity.type
_entity.pdbx_description
1 polymer ?
#
loop_
_entity_poly.entity_id
_entity_poly.type
_entity_poly.pdbx_seq_one_letter_code
_entity_poly.pdbx_strand_id
1 'polypeptide(L)'
;MIDIDKLLSSISYERTGLRIILQEYYDEFNQAHKKIGILYSSDELDDLANYLYQLRTALIHIEEYDSTEKLIAMERICRREEFPTPNQVITLLTSVFTTNKQIESTLTELRFKESKRKSNYAGQFH
;
A
#
# COMPACT_ATOMS: atom_id res chain seq x y z
N MET A 1 7.21 7.05 5.79
CA MET A 1 8.26 6.60 4.84
C MET A 1 8.44 5.13 5.09
N ILE A 2 8.30 4.30 4.05
CA ILE A 2 8.42 2.84 4.17
C ILE A 2 9.88 2.49 4.48
N ASP A 3 10.13 1.79 5.58
CA ASP A 3 11.48 1.37 6.00
C ASP A 3 11.85 0.03 5.34
N ILE A 4 12.60 0.11 4.24
CA ILE A 4 13.01 -1.06 3.45
C ILE A 4 13.88 -2.02 4.26
N ASP A 5 14.78 -1.52 5.11
CA ASP A 5 15.71 -2.39 5.83
C ASP A 5 14.96 -3.17 6.92
N LYS A 6 13.99 -2.54 7.57
CA LYS A 6 13.10 -3.20 8.50
C LYS A 6 12.21 -4.23 7.81
N LEU A 7 11.62 -3.90 6.65
CA LEU A 7 10.83 -4.86 5.87
C LEU A 7 11.68 -6.03 5.36
N LEU A 8 12.91 -5.78 4.93
CA LEU A 8 13.80 -6.87 4.55
C LEU A 8 14.10 -7.78 5.74
N SER A 9 14.29 -7.22 6.94
CA SER A 9 14.53 -8.03 8.14
C SER A 9 13.36 -8.95 8.51
N SER A 10 12.11 -8.55 8.23
CA SER A 10 10.93 -9.37 8.52
C SER A 10 10.74 -10.56 7.57
N ILE A 11 11.42 -10.55 6.42
CA ILE A 11 11.36 -11.61 5.41
C ILE A 11 12.72 -12.26 5.12
N SER A 12 13.59 -12.37 6.13
CA SER A 12 14.92 -12.99 6.01
C SER A 12 15.81 -12.38 4.92
N TYR A 13 15.66 -11.07 4.67
CA TYR A 13 16.40 -10.27 3.68
C TYR A 13 16.18 -10.67 2.21
N GLU A 14 15.08 -11.37 1.90
CA GLU A 14 14.78 -11.80 0.54
C GLU A 14 14.19 -10.67 -0.33
N ARG A 15 15.07 -9.91 -0.99
CA ARG A 15 14.67 -8.76 -1.84
C ARG A 15 13.65 -9.11 -2.92
N THR A 16 13.75 -10.30 -3.52
CA THR A 16 12.78 -10.76 -4.53
C THR A 16 11.39 -10.92 -3.92
N GLY A 17 11.30 -11.58 -2.75
CA GLY A 17 10.06 -11.73 -1.99
C GLY A 17 9.44 -10.39 -1.64
N LEU A 18 10.23 -9.45 -1.09
CA LEU A 18 9.74 -8.10 -0.78
C LEU A 18 9.19 -7.39 -2.03
N ARG A 19 9.90 -7.50 -3.15
CA ARG A 19 9.49 -6.86 -4.41
C ARG A 19 8.17 -7.43 -4.92
N ILE A 20 7.94 -8.74 -4.80
CA ILE A 20 6.68 -9.38 -5.20
C ILE A 20 5.54 -8.84 -4.33
N ILE A 21 5.70 -8.86 -3.01
CA ILE A 21 4.70 -8.35 -2.05
C ILE A 21 4.36 -6.88 -2.32
N LEU A 22 5.39 -6.03 -2.50
CA LEU A 22 5.18 -4.62 -2.79
C LEU A 22 4.53 -4.38 -4.16
N GLN A 23 4.78 -5.25 -5.15
CA GLN A 23 4.11 -5.16 -6.45
C GLN A 23 2.62 -5.49 -6.33
N GLU A 24 2.27 -6.54 -5.59
CA GLU A 24 0.87 -6.90 -5.31
C GLU A 24 0.15 -5.75 -4.59
N TYR A 25 0.79 -5.14 -3.60
CA TYR A 25 0.22 -3.97 -2.90
C TYR A 25 0.11 -2.76 -3.82
N TYR A 26 1.12 -2.49 -4.66
CA TYR A 26 1.02 -1.40 -5.64
C TYR A 26 -0.18 -1.58 -6.57
N ASP A 27 -0.38 -2.79 -7.10
CA ASP A 27 -1.47 -3.08 -8.02
C ASP A 27 -2.85 -2.92 -7.34
N GLU A 28 -2.97 -3.37 -6.08
CA GLU A 28 -4.18 -3.20 -5.26
C GLU A 28 -4.47 -1.72 -4.97
N PHE A 29 -3.47 -0.96 -4.50
CA PHE A 29 -3.62 0.47 -4.18
C PHE A 29 -3.87 1.33 -5.43
N ASN A 30 -3.37 0.90 -6.59
CA ASN A 30 -3.66 1.56 -7.86
C ASN A 30 -5.14 1.43 -8.26
N GLN A 31 -5.81 0.35 -7.86
CA GLN A 31 -7.24 0.13 -8.11
C GLN A 31 -8.14 0.70 -7.02
N ALA A 32 -7.59 0.93 -5.82
CA ALA A 32 -8.34 1.33 -4.63
C ALA A 32 -9.19 2.60 -4.85
N HIS A 33 -8.68 3.60 -5.58
CA HIS A 33 -9.45 4.82 -5.84
C HIS A 33 -10.76 4.53 -6.61
N LYS A 34 -10.68 3.69 -7.65
CA LYS A 34 -11.86 3.31 -8.44
C LYS A 34 -12.83 2.48 -7.60
N LYS A 35 -12.32 1.50 -6.86
CA LYS A 35 -13.15 0.58 -6.08
C LYS A 35 -13.85 1.28 -4.91
N ILE A 36 -13.13 2.10 -4.14
CA ILE A 36 -13.73 2.94 -3.08
C ILE A 36 -14.80 3.86 -3.68
N GLY A 37 -14.53 4.49 -4.82
CA GLY A 37 -15.50 5.37 -5.49
C GLY A 37 -16.80 4.66 -5.86
N ILE A 38 -16.71 3.46 -6.44
CA ILE A 38 -17.88 2.65 -6.82
C ILE A 38 -18.70 2.26 -5.59
N LEU A 39 -18.05 1.66 -4.58
CA LEU A 39 -18.72 1.18 -3.35
C LEU A 39 -19.40 2.34 -2.60
N TYR A 40 -18.70 3.47 -2.49
CA TYR A 40 -19.25 4.68 -1.87
C TYR A 40 -20.46 5.24 -2.64
N SER A 41 -20.39 5.31 -3.97
CA SER A 41 -21.49 5.83 -4.79
C SER A 41 -22.71 4.91 -4.87
N SER A 42 -22.50 3.61 -4.62
CA SER A 42 -23.55 2.58 -4.64
C SER A 42 -24.15 2.31 -3.26
N ASP A 43 -23.72 3.05 -2.23
CA ASP A 43 -24.14 2.89 -0.83
C ASP A 43 -23.87 1.47 -0.28
N GLU A 44 -22.84 0.80 -0.79
CA GLU A 44 -22.42 -0.55 -0.37
C GLU A 44 -21.45 -0.43 0.83
N LEU A 45 -21.94 0.08 1.97
CA LEU A 45 -21.08 0.43 3.13
C LEU A 45 -20.39 -0.78 3.78
N ASP A 46 -21.03 -1.96 3.83
CA ASP A 46 -20.38 -3.15 4.39
C ASP A 46 -19.24 -3.65 3.48
N ASP A 47 -19.46 -3.68 2.17
CA ASP A 47 -18.42 -4.02 1.19
C ASP A 47 -17.29 -3.00 1.18
N LEU A 48 -17.62 -1.71 1.33
CA LEU A 48 -16.62 -0.66 1.53
C LEU A 48 -15.81 -0.93 2.80
N ALA A 49 -16.45 -1.23 3.94
CA ALA A 49 -15.76 -1.55 5.18
C ALA A 49 -14.82 -2.76 5.04
N ASN A 50 -15.29 -3.82 4.38
CA ASN A 50 -14.51 -5.03 4.14
C ASN A 50 -13.33 -4.76 3.19
N TYR A 51 -13.51 -3.89 2.20
CA TYR A 51 -12.41 -3.49 1.33
C TYR A 51 -11.36 -2.63 2.04
N LEU A 52 -11.79 -1.68 2.87
CA LEU A 52 -10.89 -0.87 3.70
C LEU A 52 -10.10 -1.74 4.69
N TYR A 53 -10.72 -2.80 5.23
CA TYR A 53 -10.06 -3.81 6.05
C TYR A 53 -8.91 -4.51 5.32
N GLN A 54 -9.10 -4.88 4.05
CA GLN A 54 -8.07 -5.50 3.23
C GLN A 54 -6.89 -4.55 3.01
N LEU A 55 -7.19 -3.30 2.61
CA LEU A 55 -6.17 -2.28 2.39
C LEU A 55 -5.35 -2.00 3.66
N ARG A 56 -5.99 -1.87 4.84
CA ARG A 56 -5.24 -1.60 6.08
C ARG A 56 -4.34 -2.75 6.47
N THR A 57 -4.73 -3.99 6.17
CA THR A 57 -3.90 -5.17 6.47
C THR A 57 -2.60 -5.13 5.68
N ALA A 58 -2.67 -4.72 4.41
CA ALA A 58 -1.48 -4.49 3.58
C ALA A 58 -0.61 -3.36 4.16
N LEU A 59 -1.20 -2.24 4.61
CA LEU A 59 -0.46 -1.13 5.20
C LEU A 59 0.24 -1.48 6.51
N ILE A 60 -0.42 -2.26 7.38
CA ILE A 60 0.17 -2.76 8.62
C ILE A 60 1.43 -3.58 8.30
N HIS A 61 1.38 -4.40 7.26
CA HIS A 61 2.53 -5.23 6.86
C HIS A 61 3.73 -4.38 6.39
N ILE A 62 3.48 -3.27 5.69
CA ILE A 62 4.54 -2.34 5.28
C ILE A 62 4.83 -1.23 6.31
N GLU A 63 4.25 -1.34 7.50
CA GLU A 63 4.36 -0.39 8.62
C GLU A 63 4.01 1.06 8.26
N GLU A 64 3.03 1.25 7.38
CA GLU A 64 2.51 2.58 7.03
C GLU A 64 1.36 2.95 7.96
N TYR A 65 1.70 3.49 9.14
CA TYR A 65 0.74 3.72 10.23
C TYR A 65 -0.24 4.88 9.97
N ASP A 66 0.17 5.93 9.25
CA ASP A 66 -0.67 7.12 9.10
C ASP A 66 -1.91 6.84 8.22
N SER A 67 -1.75 6.19 7.07
CA SER A 67 -2.91 5.79 6.27
C SER A 67 -3.63 4.58 6.85
N THR A 68 -2.96 3.75 7.67
CA THR A 68 -3.62 2.69 8.45
C THR A 68 -4.69 3.28 9.37
N GLU A 69 -4.37 4.32 10.14
CA GLU A 69 -5.32 4.96 11.05
C GLU A 69 -6.50 5.59 10.30
N LYS A 70 -6.26 6.20 9.13
CA LYS A 70 -7.32 6.77 8.28
C LYS A 70 -8.26 5.68 7.72
N LEU A 71 -7.71 4.54 7.30
CA LEU A 71 -8.50 3.40 6.87
C LEU A 71 -9.34 2.82 8.01
N ILE A 72 -8.77 2.70 9.22
CA ILE A 72 -9.50 2.25 10.42
C ILE A 72 -10.64 3.20 10.78
N ALA A 73 -10.39 4.51 10.72
CA ALA A 73 -11.42 5.50 11.01
C ALA A 73 -12.59 5.40 10.01
N MET A 74 -12.29 5.27 8.71
CA MET A 74 -13.31 5.10 7.68
C MET A 74 -14.05 3.77 7.80
N GLU A 75 -13.33 2.68 8.05
CA GLU A 75 -13.92 1.35 8.28
C GLU A 75 -14.93 1.41 9.43
N ARG A 76 -14.58 2.04 10.55
CA ARG A 76 -15.48 2.16 11.71
C ARG A 76 -16.77 2.91 11.39
N ILE A 77 -16.68 3.97 10.59
CA ILE A 77 -17.85 4.74 10.13
C ILE A 77 -18.76 3.82 9.29
N CYS A 78 -18.18 3.17 8.28
CA CYS A 78 -18.94 2.28 7.39
C CYS A 78 -19.56 1.09 8.12
N ARG A 79 -18.85 0.45 9.06
CA ARG A 79 -19.36 -0.67 9.88
C ARG A 79 -20.49 -0.29 10.83
N ARG A 80 -20.64 1.01 11.13
CA ARG A 80 -21.78 1.52 11.92
C ARG A 80 -22.96 1.92 11.04
N GLU A 81 -22.88 1.63 9.73
CA GLU A 81 -23.86 2.06 8.72
C GLU A 81 -24.01 3.59 8.67
N GLU A 82 -22.99 4.32 9.13
CA GLU A 82 -22.91 5.77 9.01
C GLU A 82 -22.32 6.11 7.65
N PHE A 83 -22.98 6.98 6.88
CA PHE A 83 -22.49 7.37 5.56
C PHE A 83 -21.33 8.38 5.67
N PRO A 84 -20.12 8.07 5.16
CA PRO A 84 -19.01 9.00 5.23
C PRO A 84 -19.27 10.31 4.48
N THR A 85 -18.81 11.42 5.05
CA THR A 85 -18.87 12.70 4.37
C THR A 85 -17.92 12.73 3.16
N PRO A 86 -18.22 13.50 2.10
CA PRO A 86 -17.34 13.62 0.93
C PRO A 86 -15.90 14.01 1.28
N ASN A 87 -15.71 14.89 2.27
CA ASN A 87 -14.38 15.30 2.72
C ASN A 87 -13.59 14.16 3.36
N GLN A 88 -14.24 13.29 4.13
CA GLN A 88 -13.60 12.09 4.68
C GLN A 88 -13.15 11.16 3.57
N VAL A 89 -13.99 10.96 2.54
CA VAL A 89 -13.66 10.12 1.39
C VAL A 89 -12.50 10.70 0.59
N ILE A 90 -12.51 12.01 0.28
CA ILE A 90 -11.42 12.69 -0.43
C ILE A 90 -10.10 12.57 0.35
N THR A 91 -10.14 12.77 1.67
CA THR A 91 -8.96 12.64 2.54
C THR A 91 -8.39 11.23 2.48
N LEU A 92 -9.27 10.23 2.56
CA LEU A 92 -8.85 8.83 2.47
C LEU A 92 -8.23 8.51 1.10
N LEU A 93 -8.89 8.88 0.00
CA LEU A 93 -8.42 8.66 -1.36
C LEU A 93 -7.04 9.31 -1.60
N THR A 94 -6.84 10.51 -1.06
CA THR A 94 -5.55 11.21 -1.11
C THR A 94 -4.46 10.46 -0.36
N SER A 95 -4.78 9.91 0.82
CA SER A 95 -3.84 9.10 1.60
C SER A 95 -3.46 7.83 0.86
N VAL A 96 -4.44 7.10 0.35
CA VAL A 96 -4.24 5.86 -0.45
C VAL A 96 -3.36 6.14 -1.68
N PHE A 97 -3.62 7.23 -2.41
CA PHE A 97 -2.80 7.64 -3.55
C PHE A 97 -1.36 7.94 -3.13
N THR A 98 -1.18 8.69 -2.04
CA THR A 98 0.15 9.05 -1.54
C THR A 98 0.93 7.81 -1.13
N THR A 99 0.30 6.87 -0.42
CA THR A 99 0.93 5.60 -0.06
C THR A 99 1.28 4.77 -1.29
N ASN A 100 0.43 4.74 -2.31
CA ASN A 100 0.76 4.05 -3.55
C ASN A 100 2.01 4.64 -4.23
N LYS A 101 2.17 5.97 -4.19
CA LYS A 101 3.39 6.64 -4.68
C LYS A 101 4.63 6.32 -3.86
N GLN A 102 4.48 6.13 -2.55
CA GLN A 102 5.58 5.66 -1.71
C GLN A 102 5.99 4.23 -2.08
N ILE A 103 5.03 3.32 -2.27
CA ILE A 103 5.28 1.95 -2.71
C ILE A 103 5.99 1.92 -4.07
N GLU A 104 5.52 2.73 -5.03
CA GLU A 104 6.14 2.88 -6.36
C GLU A 104 7.61 3.33 -6.27
N SER A 105 7.89 4.32 -5.41
CA SER A 105 9.27 4.78 -5.15
C SER A 105 10.12 3.65 -4.57
N THR A 106 9.62 2.94 -3.57
CA THR A 106 10.31 1.82 -2.93
C THR A 106 10.61 0.69 -3.93
N LEU A 107 9.66 0.33 -4.79
CA LEU A 107 9.84 -0.66 -5.85
C LEU A 107 10.96 -0.24 -6.81
N THR A 108 11.01 1.04 -7.17
CA THR A 108 12.04 1.60 -8.04
C THR A 108 13.43 1.51 -7.40
N GLU A 109 13.54 1.83 -6.12
CA GLU A 109 14.79 1.71 -5.35
C GLU A 109 15.30 0.26 -5.27
N LEU A 110 14.40 -0.70 -5.04
CA LEU A 110 14.75 -2.12 -4.99
C LEU A 110 15.33 -2.60 -6.35
N ARG A 111 14.70 -2.22 -7.47
CA ARG A 111 15.16 -2.56 -8.83
C ARG A 111 16.54 -1.95 -9.15
N PHE A 112 16.78 -0.71 -8.72
CA PHE A 112 18.06 -0.04 -8.95
C PHE A 112 19.20 -0.68 -8.16
N LYS A 113 18.96 -1.05 -6.89
CA LYS A 113 19.96 -1.74 -6.04
C LYS A 113 20.32 -3.13 -6.58
N GLU A 114 19.39 -3.85 -7.21
CA GLU A 114 19.68 -5.13 -7.88
C GLU A 114 20.57 -4.96 -9.12
N SER A 115 20.30 -3.92 -9.92
CA SER A 115 21.05 -3.65 -11.16
C SER A 115 22.51 -3.29 -10.87
N LYS A 116 22.78 -2.50 -9.82
CA LYS A 116 24.14 -2.19 -9.36
C LYS A 116 24.91 -3.42 -8.89
N ARG A 117 24.26 -4.36 -8.18
CA ARG A 117 24.92 -5.61 -7.75
C ARG A 117 25.33 -6.45 -8.94
N LYS A 118 24.47 -6.63 -9.95
CA LYS A 118 24.80 -7.39 -11.16
C LYS A 118 25.97 -6.77 -11.94
N SER A 119 26.05 -5.44 -12.01
CA SER A 119 27.18 -4.73 -12.64
C SER A 119 28.52 -4.92 -11.91
N ASN A 120 28.51 -5.01 -10.57
CA ASN A 120 29.74 -5.19 -9.80
C ASN A 120 30.33 -6.62 -9.90
N TYR A 121 29.51 -7.64 -10.13
CA TYR A 121 30.00 -9.01 -10.37
C TYR A 121 30.51 -9.22 -11.80
N ALA A 122 30.02 -8.44 -12.78
CA ALA A 122 30.49 -8.51 -14.16
C ALA A 122 31.89 -7.87 -14.34
N GLY A 123 32.34 -7.01 -13.42
CA GLY A 123 33.64 -6.34 -13.48
C GLY A 123 34.80 -7.06 -12.78
N GLN A 124 34.58 -8.25 -12.20
CA GLN A 124 35.62 -9.03 -11.49
C GLN A 124 36.21 -10.18 -12.32
N PHE A 125 35.85 -10.28 -13.60
CA PHE A 125 36.43 -11.23 -14.55
C PHE A 125 37.13 -10.49 -15.70
N HIS A 126 38.21 -9.77 -15.40
CA HIS A 126 39.21 -9.37 -16.38
C HIS A 126 40.59 -9.26 -15.73
#